data_AF-A0A8J1XUG7-F1
#
_entry.id   AF-A0A8J1XUG7-F1
#
_cell.length_a   1.000
_cell.length_b   1.000
_cell.length_c   1.000
_cell.angle_alpha   90.00
_cell.angle_beta   90.00
_cell.angle_gamma   90.00
#
_symmetry.space_group_name_H-M   'P 1'
#
loop_
_entity.id
_entity.type
_entity.pdbx_description
1 polymer ?
#
loop_
_entity_poly.entity_id
_entity_poly.type
_entity_poly.pdbx_seq_one_letter_code
_entity_poly.pdbx_strand_id
1 'polypeptide(L)'
;WFTDTNLLRLIQTAEMLKPPTPSPSHEGSSVQDDAPEYYPYIGFILNKACREDFSVENYRVMQRTISTVFSQSKLKYKGPITMANGNLMPGLSNETIDTDVNMFLLPTMSEDTDKEGILTLLPEYRGYPSFEFLVKSLRKQIYALPRHLLTHTTLSEKNWFHYAARTWDAVKKSSLVSDYNRLLP
;
A
#
# COMPACT_ATOMS: atom_id res chain seq x y z
N TRP A 1 3.83 14.93 10.57
CA TRP A 1 4.52 13.63 10.50
C TRP A 1 4.01 12.74 9.36
N PHE A 2 2.94 13.11 8.64
CA PHE A 2 2.36 12.31 7.55
C PHE A 2 3.32 12.04 6.36
N THR A 3 4.09 13.02 5.90
CA THR A 3 4.92 12.88 4.69
C THR A 3 6.39 12.73 5.04
N ASP A 4 6.95 11.55 4.75
CA ASP A 4 8.41 11.31 4.74
C ASP A 4 8.89 11.26 3.28
N THR A 5 9.55 12.33 2.83
CA THR A 5 10.05 12.42 1.44
C THR A 5 11.14 11.39 1.13
N ASN A 6 11.91 10.94 2.13
CA ASN A 6 12.94 9.94 1.93
C ASN A 6 12.32 8.58 1.64
N LEU A 7 11.26 8.21 2.37
CA LEU A 7 10.50 6.99 2.12
C LEU A 7 9.88 7.00 0.72
N LEU A 8 9.24 8.11 0.34
CA LEU A 8 8.58 8.20 -0.97
C LEU A 8 9.59 8.11 -2.12
N ARG A 9 10.74 8.80 -2.00
CA ARG A 9 11.85 8.70 -2.96
C ARG A 9 12.44 7.29 -3.01
N LEU A 10 12.57 6.64 -1.86
CA LEU A 10 13.07 5.26 -1.78
C LEU A 10 12.16 4.31 -2.56
N ILE A 11 10.84 4.43 -2.44
CA ILE A 11 9.89 3.59 -3.19
C ILE A 11 10.03 3.81 -4.70
N GLN A 12 10.09 5.07 -5.15
CA GLN A 12 10.29 5.39 -6.57
C GLN A 12 11.64 4.86 -7.09
N THR A 13 12.67 4.90 -6.27
CA THR A 13 13.99 4.35 -6.62
C THR A 13 13.94 2.83 -6.71
N ALA A 14 13.30 2.16 -5.74
CA ALA A 14 13.13 0.72 -5.74
C ALA A 14 12.34 0.20 -6.95
N GLU A 15 11.35 0.98 -7.43
CA GLU A 15 10.60 0.67 -8.64
C GLU A 15 11.52 0.51 -9.88
N MET A 16 12.57 1.33 -9.98
CA MET A 16 13.53 1.31 -11.10
C MET A 16 14.58 0.19 -10.98
N LEU A 17 14.77 -0.38 -9.79
CA LEU A 17 15.83 -1.36 -9.52
C LEU A 17 15.33 -2.82 -9.57
N LYS A 18 14.06 -3.04 -9.93
CA LYS A 18 13.51 -4.39 -9.99
C LYS A 18 14.16 -5.17 -11.15
N PRO A 19 14.52 -6.45 -10.95
CA PRO A 19 14.98 -7.28 -12.06
C PRO A 19 13.82 -7.53 -13.02
N PRO A 20 14.09 -7.75 -14.32
CA PRO A 20 13.08 -8.18 -15.27
C PRO A 20 12.44 -9.49 -14.78
N THR A 21 11.12 -9.57 -14.84
CA THR A 21 10.37 -10.78 -14.49
C THR A 21 10.87 -11.92 -15.37
N PRO A 22 11.46 -13.00 -14.82
CA PRO A 22 11.97 -14.08 -15.67
C PRO A 22 10.79 -14.80 -16.31
N SER A 23 10.73 -14.79 -17.65
CA SER A 23 9.83 -15.63 -18.42
C SER A 23 10.15 -17.10 -18.12
N PRO A 24 9.18 -17.93 -17.71
CA PRO A 24 9.42 -19.36 -17.50
C PRO A 24 9.46 -20.07 -18.86
N SER A 25 10.58 -19.96 -19.59
CA SER A 25 10.86 -20.78 -20.77
C SER A 25 11.85 -21.89 -20.40
N HIS A 26 11.33 -23.03 -19.99
CA HIS A 26 11.88 -24.28 -20.52
C HIS A 26 11.21 -24.46 -21.87
N GLU A 27 12.02 -24.50 -22.94
CA GLU A 27 11.71 -24.69 -24.36
C GLU A 27 12.05 -23.47 -25.23
N GLY A 28 13.06 -23.69 -26.06
CA GLY A 28 13.70 -22.70 -26.93
C GLY A 28 12.80 -22.21 -28.05
N SER A 29 11.97 -21.23 -27.75
CA SER A 29 11.26 -20.43 -28.75
C SER A 29 11.64 -18.96 -28.63
N SER A 30 12.18 -18.44 -29.72
CA SER A 30 12.73 -17.10 -29.92
C SER A 30 11.66 -16.01 -30.06
N VAL A 31 10.70 -15.97 -29.12
CA VAL A 31 9.66 -14.93 -29.08
C VAL A 31 9.61 -14.39 -27.64
N GLN A 32 10.57 -13.52 -27.31
CA GLN A 32 10.92 -13.21 -25.93
C GLN A 32 10.45 -11.85 -25.38
N ASP A 33 9.75 -11.00 -26.14
CA ASP A 33 9.66 -9.57 -25.79
C ASP A 33 8.30 -9.01 -25.32
N ASP A 34 7.18 -9.75 -25.34
CA ASP A 34 5.85 -9.14 -25.10
C ASP A 34 5.17 -9.54 -23.77
N ALA A 35 5.94 -10.03 -22.80
CA ALA A 35 5.41 -10.25 -21.45
C ALA A 35 5.17 -8.90 -20.74
N PRO A 36 3.93 -8.50 -20.41
CA PRO A 36 3.68 -7.24 -19.76
C PRO A 36 4.34 -7.20 -18.39
N GLU A 37 5.13 -6.15 -18.18
CA GLU A 37 5.90 -5.95 -16.97
C GLU A 37 4.98 -5.84 -15.74
N TYR A 38 5.21 -6.69 -14.73
CA TYR A 38 4.36 -6.72 -13.55
C TYR A 38 4.66 -5.55 -12.60
N TYR A 39 3.61 -4.82 -12.20
CA TYR A 39 3.63 -3.80 -11.16
C TYR A 39 2.59 -4.10 -10.07
N PRO A 40 3.00 -4.23 -8.79
CA PRO A 40 2.09 -4.55 -7.71
C PRO A 40 1.21 -3.36 -7.31
N TYR A 41 0.16 -3.65 -6.56
CA TYR A 41 -0.57 -2.64 -5.80
C TYR A 41 0.25 -2.17 -4.60
N ILE A 42 0.18 -0.89 -4.30
CA ILE A 42 0.73 -0.29 -3.09
C ILE A 42 -0.39 0.45 -2.36
N GLY A 43 -0.40 0.33 -1.03
CA GLY A 43 -1.32 1.03 -0.14
C GLY A 43 -0.56 1.75 0.97
N PHE A 44 -1.00 2.96 1.28
CA PHE A 44 -0.39 3.85 2.26
C PHE A 44 -1.21 3.83 3.55
N ILE A 45 -0.63 3.28 4.62
CA ILE A 45 -1.30 3.17 5.92
C ILE A 45 -0.67 4.17 6.88
N LEU A 46 -1.44 5.19 7.28
CA LEU A 46 -1.02 6.12 8.32
C LEU A 46 -1.36 5.52 9.68
N ASN A 47 -0.37 4.90 10.32
CA ASN A 47 -0.53 4.32 11.65
C ASN A 47 -0.30 5.37 12.75
N LYS A 48 -1.02 5.26 13.88
CA LYS A 48 -1.04 6.25 14.97
C LYS A 48 -1.61 7.61 14.54
N ALA A 49 -2.57 7.60 13.62
CA ALA A 49 -3.30 8.78 13.18
C ALA A 49 -3.96 9.49 14.39
N CYS A 50 -3.78 10.80 14.46
CA CYS A 50 -4.38 11.66 15.48
C CYS A 50 -5.74 12.20 15.02
N ARG A 51 -6.49 12.84 15.92
CA ARG A 51 -7.83 13.36 15.64
C ARG A 51 -7.86 14.29 14.42
N GLU A 52 -6.83 15.10 14.23
CA GLU A 52 -6.71 16.05 13.13
C GLU A 52 -6.60 15.34 11.77
N ASP A 53 -5.97 14.17 11.73
CA ASP A 53 -5.79 13.37 10.52
C ASP A 53 -7.13 12.81 9.99
N PHE A 54 -8.10 12.59 10.88
CA PHE A 54 -9.46 12.15 10.55
C PHE A 54 -10.40 13.29 10.12
N SER A 55 -9.87 14.48 9.83
CA SER A 55 -10.65 15.50 9.12
C SER A 55 -10.65 15.21 7.61
N VAL A 56 -11.81 15.44 6.97
CA VAL A 56 -11.97 15.22 5.53
C VAL A 56 -10.97 16.05 4.72
N GLU A 57 -10.71 17.29 5.12
CA GLU A 57 -9.78 18.17 4.41
C GLU A 57 -8.33 17.67 4.51
N ASN A 58 -7.86 17.28 5.70
CA ASN A 58 -6.52 16.75 5.85
C ASN A 58 -6.36 15.44 5.05
N TYR A 59 -7.36 14.56 5.08
CA TYR A 59 -7.34 13.33 4.28
C TYR A 59 -7.23 13.62 2.77
N ARG A 60 -7.97 14.62 2.25
CA ARG A 60 -7.83 15.04 0.84
C ARG A 60 -6.44 15.58 0.53
N VAL A 61 -5.87 16.42 1.39
CA VAL A 61 -4.51 16.95 1.23
C VAL A 61 -3.49 15.81 1.19
N MET A 62 -3.62 14.82 2.09
CA MET A 62 -2.79 13.62 2.12
C MET A 62 -2.87 12.84 0.80
N GLN A 63 -4.09 12.58 0.32
CA GLN A 63 -4.30 11.87 -0.93
C GLN A 63 -3.73 12.61 -2.15
N ARG A 64 -3.97 13.93 -2.27
CA ARG A 64 -3.42 14.75 -3.37
C ARG A 64 -1.88 14.75 -3.35
N THR A 65 -1.28 14.80 -2.17
CA THR A 65 0.19 14.77 -2.01
C THR A 65 0.76 13.48 -2.57
N ILE A 66 0.23 12.32 -2.16
CA ILE A 66 0.68 11.02 -2.67
C ILE A 66 0.38 10.88 -4.16
N SER A 67 -0.80 11.31 -4.60
CA SER A 67 -1.18 11.26 -6.02
C SER A 67 -0.21 12.05 -6.91
N THR A 68 0.24 13.21 -6.43
CA THR A 68 1.23 14.05 -7.13
C THR A 68 2.58 13.35 -7.21
N VAL A 69 3.07 12.82 -6.08
CA VAL A 69 4.37 12.13 -6.01
C VAL A 69 4.39 10.90 -6.90
N PHE A 70 3.32 10.10 -6.92
CA PHE A 70 3.26 8.86 -7.70
C PHE A 70 2.65 9.02 -9.10
N SER A 71 2.39 10.25 -9.56
CA SER A 71 1.76 10.51 -10.87
C SER A 71 2.47 9.86 -12.07
N GLN A 72 3.79 9.69 -11.99
CA GLN A 72 4.62 9.05 -13.02
C GLN A 72 5.03 7.61 -12.68
N SER A 73 4.64 7.11 -11.51
CA SER A 73 4.92 5.73 -11.10
C SER A 73 4.03 4.76 -11.86
N LYS A 74 4.57 3.59 -12.22
CA LYS A 74 3.82 2.49 -12.81
C LYS A 74 3.19 1.59 -11.74
N LEU A 75 3.49 1.82 -10.45
CA LEU A 75 2.86 1.10 -9.34
C LEU A 75 1.34 1.35 -9.33
N LYS A 76 0.58 0.34 -8.93
CA LYS A 76 -0.88 0.45 -8.80
C LYS A 76 -1.23 1.08 -7.45
N TYR A 77 -0.95 2.37 -7.30
CA TYR A 77 -1.14 3.14 -6.06
C TYR A 77 -2.58 3.65 -5.86
N LYS A 78 -3.42 3.46 -6.88
CA LYS A 78 -4.84 3.80 -6.88
C LYS A 78 -5.70 2.53 -6.81
N GLY A 79 -6.86 2.60 -6.17
CA GLY A 79 -7.73 1.44 -6.02
C GLY A 79 -8.67 1.48 -4.81
N PRO A 80 -9.07 0.30 -4.30
CA PRO A 80 -10.21 0.18 -3.40
C PRO A 80 -9.89 0.41 -1.92
N ILE A 81 -8.61 0.60 -1.55
CA ILE A 81 -8.24 0.85 -0.15
C ILE A 81 -8.51 2.33 0.16
N THR A 82 -9.57 2.63 0.90
CA THR A 82 -9.98 4.01 1.18
C THR A 82 -10.79 4.14 2.46
N MET A 83 -10.71 5.32 3.08
CA MET A 83 -11.55 5.72 4.20
C MET A 83 -13.00 6.07 3.79
N ALA A 84 -13.30 6.29 2.50
CA ALA A 84 -14.65 6.59 2.03
C ALA A 84 -15.60 5.38 2.05
N ASN A 85 -15.05 4.16 2.06
CA ASN A 85 -15.85 2.94 2.00
C ASN A 85 -16.35 2.55 3.39
N GLY A 86 -17.66 2.26 3.51
CA GLY A 86 -18.24 1.74 4.76
C GLY A 86 -18.43 2.78 5.86
N ASN A 87 -18.62 4.06 5.48
CA ASN A 87 -18.92 5.18 6.39
C ASN A 87 -17.90 5.31 7.55
N LEU A 88 -16.61 5.07 7.26
CA LEU A 88 -15.55 5.16 8.28
C LEU A 88 -15.30 6.60 8.71
N MET A 89 -15.54 7.57 7.83
CA MET A 89 -15.41 8.99 8.12
C MET A 89 -16.70 9.72 7.72
N PRO A 90 -17.40 10.39 8.65
CA PRO A 90 -18.55 11.20 8.32
C PRO A 90 -18.20 12.29 7.31
N GLY A 91 -19.06 12.48 6.30
CA GLY A 91 -18.83 13.49 5.25
C GLY A 91 -17.79 13.10 4.19
N LEU A 92 -17.24 11.88 4.26
CA LEU A 92 -16.37 11.30 3.24
C LEU A 92 -17.10 10.17 2.52
N SER A 93 -17.30 10.32 1.22
CA SER A 93 -17.81 9.30 0.31
C SER A 93 -16.96 9.22 -0.95
N ASN A 94 -17.15 8.17 -1.76
CA ASN A 94 -16.44 7.99 -3.02
C ASN A 94 -16.71 9.13 -4.04
N GLU A 95 -17.85 9.84 -3.90
CA GLU A 95 -18.19 10.98 -4.76
C GLU A 95 -17.48 12.28 -4.33
N THR A 96 -17.08 12.36 -3.05
CA THR A 96 -16.48 13.56 -2.45
C THR A 96 -14.95 13.52 -2.38
N ILE A 97 -14.35 12.41 -2.80
CA ILE A 97 -12.91 12.21 -2.83
C ILE A 97 -12.37 12.64 -4.21
N ASP A 98 -11.29 13.42 -4.21
CA ASP A 98 -10.69 13.92 -5.46
C ASP A 98 -9.84 12.86 -6.18
N THR A 99 -9.27 11.92 -5.41
CA THR A 99 -8.34 10.92 -5.94
C THR A 99 -8.53 9.57 -5.24
N ASP A 100 -8.45 8.49 -6.00
CA ASP A 100 -8.60 7.10 -5.57
C ASP A 100 -7.31 6.47 -5.03
N VAL A 101 -6.42 7.26 -4.41
CA VAL A 101 -5.18 6.75 -3.80
C VAL A 101 -5.53 5.71 -2.74
N ASN A 102 -4.88 4.55 -2.80
CA ASN A 102 -4.95 3.48 -1.82
C ASN A 102 -4.39 3.97 -0.47
N MET A 103 -5.24 4.55 0.37
CA MET A 103 -4.83 5.19 1.63
C MET A 103 -5.79 4.83 2.75
N PHE A 104 -5.25 4.56 3.94
CA PHE A 104 -6.04 4.22 5.11
C PHE A 104 -5.41 4.78 6.39
N LEU A 105 -6.25 5.16 7.35
CA LEU A 105 -5.82 5.73 8.63
C LEU A 105 -6.10 4.74 9.76
N LEU A 106 -5.13 4.53 10.65
CA LEU A 106 -5.29 3.73 11.86
C LEU A 106 -4.87 4.56 13.07
N PRO A 107 -5.75 4.75 14.07
CA PRO A 107 -5.40 5.47 15.28
C PRO A 107 -4.51 4.60 16.17
N THR A 108 -3.99 5.18 17.25
CA THR A 108 -3.35 4.39 18.31
C THR A 108 -4.37 3.42 18.90
N MET A 109 -3.96 2.16 19.10
CA MET A 109 -4.78 1.18 19.81
C MET A 109 -5.00 1.70 21.24
N SER A 110 -6.26 1.90 21.61
CA SER A 110 -6.58 2.33 22.97
C SER A 110 -6.46 1.13 23.91
N GLU A 111 -5.72 1.31 25.00
CA GLU A 111 -5.88 0.47 26.18
C GLU A 111 -7.16 0.96 26.87
N ASP A 112 -8.13 0.06 27.02
CA ASP A 112 -9.37 0.39 27.74
C ASP A 112 -9.01 0.58 29.22
N THR A 113 -8.78 1.83 29.62
CA THR A 113 -8.69 2.16 31.04
C THR A 113 -10.09 2.08 31.63
N ASP A 114 -10.33 1.07 32.46
CA ASP A 114 -11.53 0.92 33.28
C ASP A 114 -11.74 2.20 34.11
N LYS A 115 -12.72 3.03 33.73
CA LYS A 115 -13.12 4.23 34.48
C LYS A 115 -14.38 3.91 35.28
N GLU A 116 -14.24 3.84 36.61
CA GLU A 116 -15.36 3.65 37.53
C GLU A 116 -16.19 4.95 37.66
N GLY A 117 -17.51 4.87 37.47
CA GLY A 117 -18.50 5.89 37.85
C GLY A 117 -19.44 6.37 36.72
N ILE A 118 -20.73 6.56 37.00
CA ILE A 118 -21.81 6.80 36.01
C ILE A 118 -21.65 8.08 35.15
N LEU A 119 -21.07 9.15 35.70
CA LEU A 119 -20.73 10.36 34.93
C LEU A 119 -19.32 10.31 34.31
N THR A 120 -18.50 9.35 34.75
CA THR A 120 -17.20 8.96 34.15
C THR A 120 -17.32 7.81 33.14
N LEU A 121 -18.54 7.27 32.91
CA LEU A 121 -18.83 6.19 31.94
C LEU A 121 -18.85 6.68 30.49
N LEU A 122 -19.05 7.97 30.24
CA LEU A 122 -18.97 8.49 28.87
C LEU A 122 -17.50 8.55 28.47
N PRO A 123 -17.09 7.81 27.41
CA PRO A 123 -15.72 7.86 26.95
C PRO A 123 -15.41 9.28 26.45
N GLU A 124 -14.16 9.70 26.64
CA GLU A 124 -13.68 10.95 26.08
C GLU A 124 -13.87 10.95 24.57
N TYR A 125 -14.34 12.07 24.02
CA TYR A 125 -14.59 12.19 22.59
C TYR A 125 -13.26 12.13 21.81
N ARG A 126 -13.02 11.00 21.15
CA ARG A 126 -11.79 10.76 20.37
C ARG A 126 -11.80 11.45 19.00
N GLY A 127 -12.99 11.60 18.40
CA GLY A 127 -13.13 12.19 17.06
C GLY A 127 -12.78 11.27 15.89
N TYR A 128 -12.66 9.96 16.14
CA TYR A 128 -12.42 8.93 15.12
C TYR A 128 -13.00 7.57 15.56
N PRO A 129 -13.26 6.64 14.62
CA PRO A 129 -13.78 5.30 14.96
C PRO A 129 -12.80 4.45 15.77
N SER A 130 -13.29 3.41 16.44
CA SER A 130 -12.41 2.51 17.19
C SER A 130 -11.39 1.80 16.30
N PHE A 131 -10.22 1.51 16.86
CA PHE A 131 -9.14 0.81 16.17
C PHE A 131 -9.63 -0.54 15.59
N GLU A 132 -10.36 -1.33 16.37
CA GLU A 132 -10.87 -2.63 15.93
C GLU A 132 -11.83 -2.52 14.73
N PHE A 133 -12.69 -1.52 14.73
CA PHE A 133 -13.61 -1.27 13.62
C PHE A 133 -12.85 -0.93 12.33
N LEU A 134 -11.86 -0.04 12.44
CA LEU A 134 -11.01 0.36 11.32
C LEU A 134 -10.17 -0.80 10.78
N VAL A 135 -9.55 -1.61 11.65
CA VAL A 135 -8.80 -2.81 11.25
C VAL A 135 -9.71 -3.84 10.59
N LYS A 136 -10.92 -4.06 11.11
CA LYS A 136 -11.90 -4.96 10.49
C LYS A 136 -12.30 -4.49 9.10
N SER A 137 -12.48 -3.17 8.91
CA SER A 137 -12.78 -2.60 7.60
C SER A 137 -11.60 -2.72 6.65
N LEU A 138 -10.39 -2.35 7.07
CA LEU A 138 -9.16 -2.50 6.29
C LEU A 138 -8.94 -3.94 5.85
N ARG A 139 -9.11 -4.91 6.76
CA ARG A 139 -9.00 -6.34 6.46
C ARG A 139 -9.97 -6.78 5.36
N LYS A 140 -11.23 -6.32 5.41
CA LYS A 140 -12.22 -6.59 4.36
C LYS A 140 -11.78 -6.03 3.02
N GLN A 141 -11.29 -4.79 2.99
CA GLN A 141 -10.81 -4.14 1.77
C GLN A 141 -9.59 -4.89 1.17
N ILE A 142 -8.63 -5.29 2.01
CA ILE A 142 -7.45 -6.07 1.58
C ILE A 142 -7.86 -7.45 1.03
N TYR A 143 -8.76 -8.16 1.71
CA TYR A 143 -9.19 -9.50 1.27
C TYR A 143 -10.06 -9.46 0.00
N ALA A 144 -10.69 -8.34 -0.29
CA ALA A 144 -11.44 -8.12 -1.52
C ALA A 144 -10.55 -7.74 -2.72
N LEU A 145 -9.25 -7.56 -2.53
CA LEU A 145 -8.35 -7.19 -3.63
C LEU A 145 -8.27 -8.30 -4.70
N PRO A 146 -8.25 -7.91 -5.99
CA PRO A 146 -8.09 -8.86 -7.07
C PRO A 146 -6.69 -9.50 -7.02
N ARG A 147 -6.64 -10.82 -7.15
CA ARG A 147 -5.40 -11.59 -7.23
C ARG A 147 -4.96 -11.69 -8.69
N HIS A 148 -3.99 -10.88 -9.08
CA HIS A 148 -3.40 -10.91 -10.42
C HIS A 148 -2.29 -11.95 -10.50
N LEU A 149 -2.15 -12.58 -11.66
CA LEU A 149 -1.06 -13.52 -11.91
C LEU A 149 0.28 -12.78 -11.91
N LEU A 150 1.27 -13.36 -11.23
CA LEU A 150 2.66 -12.85 -11.23
C LEU A 150 3.43 -13.28 -12.48
N THR A 151 3.03 -14.40 -13.08
CA THR A 151 3.64 -15.03 -14.25
C THR A 151 2.56 -15.38 -15.27
N HIS A 152 2.96 -15.73 -16.50
CA HIS A 152 2.02 -16.18 -17.54
C HIS A 152 1.25 -17.45 -17.17
N THR A 153 1.77 -18.25 -16.24
CA THR A 153 1.12 -19.43 -15.70
C THR A 153 0.62 -19.19 -14.28
N THR A 154 -0.43 -19.91 -13.90
CA THR A 154 -0.89 -19.96 -12.51
C THR A 154 0.13 -20.69 -11.64
N LEU A 155 0.45 -20.11 -10.49
CA LEU A 155 1.39 -20.70 -9.53
C LEU A 155 0.63 -21.30 -8.35
N SER A 156 0.98 -22.52 -7.96
CA SER A 156 0.67 -23.04 -6.62
C SER A 156 1.56 -22.39 -5.57
N GLU A 157 1.22 -22.51 -4.29
CA GLU A 157 2.04 -21.97 -3.18
C GLU A 157 3.49 -22.48 -3.21
N LYS A 158 3.68 -23.77 -3.54
CA LYS A 158 5.01 -24.37 -3.69
C LYS A 158 5.78 -23.77 -4.88
N ASN A 159 5.12 -23.60 -6.02
CA ASN A 159 5.76 -23.03 -7.21
C ASN A 159 6.08 -21.53 -7.01
N TRP A 160 5.22 -20.81 -6.28
CA TRP A 160 5.49 -19.43 -5.87
C TRP A 160 6.74 -19.32 -5.00
N PHE A 161 6.93 -20.23 -4.04
CA PHE A 161 8.14 -20.26 -3.22
C PHE A 161 9.41 -20.49 -4.06
N HIS A 162 9.40 -21.46 -4.97
CA HIS A 162 10.52 -21.70 -5.88
C HIS A 162 10.77 -20.52 -6.82
N TYR A 163 9.71 -19.84 -7.29
CA TYR A 163 9.82 -18.63 -8.08
C TYR A 163 10.49 -17.50 -7.27
N ALA A 164 10.04 -17.24 -6.03
CA ALA A 164 10.61 -16.22 -5.16
C ALA A 164 12.10 -16.45 -4.88
N ALA A 165 12.51 -17.70 -4.65
CA ALA A 165 13.91 -18.06 -4.46
C ALA A 165 14.78 -17.70 -5.68
N ARG A 166 14.31 -18.03 -6.90
CA ARG A 166 15.00 -17.66 -8.15
C ARG A 166 15.07 -16.15 -8.35
N THR A 167 13.98 -15.43 -8.07
CA THR A 167 13.94 -13.97 -8.16
C THR A 167 14.94 -13.34 -7.19
N TRP A 168 15.06 -13.87 -5.97
CA TRP A 168 16.05 -13.41 -4.99
C TRP A 168 17.49 -13.61 -5.47
N ASP A 169 17.80 -14.77 -6.07
CA ASP A 169 19.12 -15.01 -6.65
C ASP A 169 19.44 -14.06 -7.81
N ALA A 170 18.43 -13.69 -8.61
CA ALA A 170 18.57 -12.68 -9.65
C ALA A 170 18.81 -11.28 -9.09
N VAL A 171 18.08 -10.87 -8.03
CA VAL A 171 18.29 -9.57 -7.35
C VAL A 171 19.72 -9.45 -6.84
N LYS A 172 20.25 -10.49 -6.17
CA LYS A 172 21.63 -10.48 -5.64
C LYS A 172 22.69 -10.30 -6.74
N LYS A 173 22.41 -10.73 -7.96
CA LYS A 173 23.31 -10.65 -9.12
C LYS A 173 22.99 -9.47 -10.05
N SER A 174 22.04 -8.61 -9.68
CA SER A 174 21.56 -7.52 -10.52
C SER A 174 22.63 -6.45 -10.73
N SER A 175 22.95 -6.15 -12.00
CA SER A 175 23.83 -5.04 -12.35
C SER A 175 23.23 -3.69 -11.97
N LEU A 176 21.90 -3.52 -12.10
CA LEU A 176 21.21 -2.27 -11.73
C LEU A 176 21.44 -1.88 -10.27
N VAL A 177 21.36 -2.85 -9.36
CA VAL A 177 21.60 -2.62 -7.93
C VAL A 177 23.08 -2.31 -7.68
N SER A 178 23.99 -3.01 -8.35
CA SER A 178 25.43 -2.78 -8.26
C SER A 178 25.82 -1.37 -8.74
N ASP A 179 25.26 -0.94 -9.87
CA ASP A 179 25.53 0.37 -10.46
C ASP A 179 24.92 1.50 -9.62
N TYR A 180 23.71 1.31 -9.08
CA TYR A 180 23.13 2.25 -8.12
C TYR A 180 24.02 2.41 -6.88
N ASN A 181 24.53 1.31 -6.31
CA ASN A 181 25.42 1.36 -5.15
C ASN A 181 26.75 2.08 -5.43
N ARG A 182 27.25 2.03 -6.68
CA ARG A 182 28.46 2.78 -7.08
C ARG A 182 28.24 4.28 -7.17
N LEU A 183 27.00 4.71 -7.41
CA LEU A 183 26.60 6.11 -7.54
C LEU A 183 26.15 6.73 -6.22
N LEU A 184 26.01 5.92 -5.15
CA LEU A 184 25.76 6.43 -3.81
C LEU A 184 27.04 7.13 -3.30
N PRO A 185 26.95 8.41 -2.88
CA PRO A 185 28.08 9.17 -2.33
C PRO A 185 28.53 8.67 -0.96
#